data_AF-A0A645HIJ8-F1
#
_entry.id   AF-A0A645HIJ8-F1
#
_cell.length_a   1.000
_cell.length_b   1.000
_cell.length_c   1.000
_cell.angle_alpha   90.00
_cell.angle_beta   90.00
_cell.angle_gamma   90.00
#
_symmetry.space_group_name_H-M   'P 1'
#
loop_
_entity.id
_entity.type
_entity.pdbx_description
1 polymer ?
#
loop_
_entity_poly.entity_id
_entity_poly.type
_entity_poly.pdbx_seq_one_letter_code
_entity_poly.pdbx_strand_id
1 'polypeptide(L)'
;MQFGWIIAIILVIVVYVYLKYTKHGYEISVVGESQSTAKYAGMNVKKIILRTMILSGGIAGITGMIQSAGSDMTLASSVAGGVGFTAIIVAWLANLNPVSILWVSFLFSVLEKGSSVMQSTYGVSTYSAAVLQGIILFFILGSEFFIRYRFIVRGKGGAR
;
A
#
# COMPACT_ATOMS: atom_id res chain seq x y z
N MET A 1 14.34 22.07 3.14
CA MET A 1 13.68 22.76 2.00
C MET A 1 12.81 21.77 1.25
N GLN A 2 11.63 22.24 0.86
CA GLN A 2 10.47 21.44 0.50
C GLN A 2 10.50 20.95 -0.97
N PHE A 3 11.37 19.98 -1.29
CA PHE A 3 11.39 19.32 -2.63
C PHE A 3 10.98 17.84 -2.60
N GLY A 4 10.75 17.25 -1.41
CA GLY A 4 10.41 15.84 -1.26
C GLY A 4 9.10 15.43 -1.95
N TRP A 5 8.14 16.36 -2.08
CA TRP A 5 6.85 16.14 -2.71
C TRP A 5 6.96 16.14 -4.24
N ILE A 6 7.86 16.95 -4.82
CA ILE A 6 8.20 16.88 -6.25
C ILE A 6 8.83 15.52 -6.57
N ILE A 7 9.77 15.06 -5.74
CA ILE A 7 10.45 13.77 -5.95
C ILE A 7 9.46 12.60 -5.75
N ALA A 8 8.56 12.69 -4.77
CA ALA A 8 7.51 11.69 -4.58
C ALA A 8 6.57 11.60 -5.79
N ILE A 9 6.15 12.74 -6.36
CA ILE A 9 5.31 12.77 -7.57
C ILE A 9 6.03 12.17 -8.77
N ILE A 10 7.31 12.54 -8.98
CA ILE A 10 8.14 11.98 -10.06
C ILE A 10 8.29 10.47 -9.88
N LEU A 11 8.55 10.02 -8.65
CA LEU A 11 8.73 8.60 -8.36
C LEU A 11 7.44 7.80 -8.57
N VAL A 12 6.28 8.34 -8.19
CA VAL A 12 4.98 7.72 -8.48
C VAL A 12 4.74 7.65 -9.99
N ILE A 13 5.04 8.70 -10.75
CA ILE A 13 4.89 8.70 -12.22
C ILE A 13 5.82 7.64 -12.85
N VAL A 14 7.07 7.56 -12.41
CA VAL A 14 8.03 6.55 -12.88
C VAL A 14 7.54 5.14 -12.56
N VAL A 15 7.05 4.88 -11.35
CA VAL A 15 6.51 3.57 -10.96
C VAL A 15 5.23 3.25 -11.75
N TYR A 16 4.35 4.23 -11.96
CA TYR A 16 3.14 4.08 -12.77
C TYR A 16 3.46 3.69 -14.20
N VAL A 17 4.39 4.42 -14.84
CA VAL A 17 4.83 4.15 -16.20
C VAL A 17 5.54 2.80 -16.27
N TYR A 18 6.38 2.48 -15.29
CA TYR A 18 7.09 1.21 -15.22
C TYR A 18 6.13 0.02 -15.13
N LEU A 19 5.12 0.10 -14.26
CA LEU A 19 4.13 -0.96 -14.09
C LEU A 19 3.19 -1.09 -15.28
N LYS A 20 2.79 0.03 -15.92
CA LYS A 20 1.79 0.01 -17.00
C LYS A 20 2.38 -0.23 -18.40
N TYR A 21 3.58 0.25 -18.68
CA TYR A 21 4.17 0.22 -20.04
C TYR A 21 5.33 -0.76 -20.21
N THR A 22 5.85 -1.35 -19.13
CA THR A 22 7.02 -2.26 -19.23
C THR A 22 6.59 -3.71 -19.25
N LYS A 23 7.24 -4.54 -20.09
CA LYS A 23 7.08 -6.01 -20.08
C LYS A 23 7.28 -6.61 -18.69
N HIS A 24 8.18 -6.02 -17.90
CA HIS A 24 8.42 -6.42 -16.52
C HIS A 24 7.23 -6.14 -15.60
N GLY A 25 6.51 -5.03 -15.77
CA GLY A 25 5.28 -4.76 -15.02
C GLY A 25 4.21 -5.83 -15.26
N TYR A 26 4.08 -6.26 -16.52
CA TYR A 26 3.16 -7.34 -16.90
C TYR A 26 3.57 -8.69 -16.29
N GLU A 27 4.86 -9.04 -16.33
CA GLU A 27 5.37 -10.26 -15.68
C GLU A 27 5.07 -10.27 -14.16
N ILE A 28 5.11 -9.11 -13.51
CA ILE A 28 4.81 -8.95 -12.08
C ILE A 28 3.33 -9.13 -11.80
N SER A 29 2.45 -8.51 -12.61
CA SER A 29 1.00 -8.69 -12.49
C SER A 29 0.58 -10.15 -12.67
N VAL A 30 1.14 -10.84 -13.66
CA VAL A 30 0.84 -12.27 -13.93
C VAL A 30 1.35 -13.17 -12.79
N VAL A 31 2.54 -12.91 -12.24
CA VAL A 31 3.05 -13.64 -11.07
C VAL A 31 2.22 -13.34 -9.81
N GLY A 32 1.71 -12.11 -9.67
CA GLY A 32 0.84 -11.70 -8.57
C GLY A 32 -0.55 -12.36 -8.60
N GLU A 33 -1.06 -12.68 -9.78
CA GLU A 33 -2.36 -13.35 -9.94
C GLU A 33 -2.25 -14.87 -9.70
N SER A 34 -1.25 -15.55 -10.28
CA SER A 34 -0.97 -16.96 -9.96
C SER A 34 0.44 -17.39 -10.40
N GLN A 35 1.23 -17.89 -9.44
CA GLN A 35 2.54 -18.48 -9.73
C GLN A 35 2.45 -19.69 -10.66
N SER A 36 1.33 -20.41 -10.63
CA SER A 36 1.10 -21.56 -11.50
C SER A 36 0.99 -21.09 -12.96
N THR A 37 0.16 -20.08 -13.21
CA THR A 37 -0.04 -19.46 -14.54
C THR A 37 1.26 -18.88 -15.09
N ALA A 38 2.07 -18.24 -14.24
CA ALA A 38 3.38 -17.72 -14.64
C ALA A 38 4.36 -18.82 -15.07
N LYS A 39 4.38 -19.97 -14.38
CA LYS A 39 5.20 -21.13 -14.79
C LYS A 39 4.69 -21.75 -16.10
N TYR A 40 3.38 -21.82 -16.29
CA TYR A 40 2.78 -22.31 -17.55
C TYR A 40 3.09 -21.38 -18.73
N ALA A 41 3.20 -20.06 -18.50
CA ALA A 41 3.59 -19.07 -19.51
C ALA A 41 5.11 -19.06 -19.85
N GLY A 42 5.90 -19.98 -19.29
CA GLY A 42 7.36 -20.06 -19.53
C GLY A 42 8.18 -18.96 -18.84
N MET A 43 7.59 -18.24 -17.88
CA MET A 43 8.26 -17.16 -17.17
C MET A 43 9.12 -17.68 -16.00
N ASN A 44 10.32 -17.11 -15.87
CA ASN A 44 11.23 -17.44 -14.77
C ASN A 44 10.82 -16.74 -13.47
N VAL A 45 9.83 -17.32 -12.76
CA VAL A 45 9.23 -16.76 -11.53
C VAL A 45 10.28 -16.37 -10.49
N LYS A 46 11.31 -17.18 -10.24
CA LYS A 46 12.38 -16.86 -9.28
C LYS A 46 13.15 -15.58 -9.63
N LYS A 47 13.45 -15.37 -10.91
CA LYS A 47 14.20 -14.19 -11.37
C LYS A 47 13.33 -12.93 -11.34
N ILE A 48 12.04 -13.08 -11.61
CA ILE A 48 11.07 -12.00 -11.51
C ILE A 48 10.94 -11.56 -10.05
N ILE A 49 10.74 -12.50 -9.11
CA ILE A 49 10.64 -12.20 -7.66
C ILE A 49 11.91 -11.51 -7.14
N LEU A 50 13.09 -12.01 -7.50
CA LEU A 50 14.34 -11.39 -7.03
C LEU A 50 14.49 -9.96 -7.55
N ARG A 51 14.17 -9.72 -8.83
CA ARG A 51 14.22 -8.38 -9.43
C ARG A 51 13.20 -7.43 -8.82
N THR A 52 11.98 -7.89 -8.55
CA THR A 52 10.96 -7.05 -7.90
C THR A 52 11.34 -6.69 -6.49
N MET A 53 11.92 -7.62 -5.72
CA MET A 53 12.38 -7.33 -4.37
C MET A 53 13.49 -6.28 -4.36
N ILE A 54 14.47 -6.37 -5.28
CA ILE A 54 15.54 -5.37 -5.40
C ILE A 54 14.97 -4.01 -5.80
N LEU A 55 14.05 -3.96 -6.77
CA LEU A 55 13.41 -2.71 -7.19
C LEU A 55 12.58 -2.08 -6.06
N SER A 56 11.75 -2.87 -5.37
CA SER A 56 10.94 -2.40 -4.24
C SER A 56 11.82 -1.91 -3.09
N GLY A 57 12.90 -2.63 -2.77
CA GLY A 57 13.86 -2.23 -1.75
C GLY A 57 14.59 -0.94 -2.12
N GLY A 58 14.98 -0.77 -3.39
CA GLY A 58 15.59 0.46 -3.89
C GLY A 58 14.65 1.66 -3.78
N ILE A 59 13.39 1.49 -4.17
CA ILE A 59 12.36 2.55 -4.05
C ILE A 59 12.10 2.91 -2.59
N ALA A 60 11.95 1.92 -1.71
CA ALA A 60 11.74 2.15 -0.28
C ALA A 60 12.95 2.86 0.36
N GLY A 61 14.17 2.47 -0.03
CA GLY A 61 15.41 3.09 0.43
C GLY A 61 15.55 4.55 0.00
N ILE A 62 15.27 4.85 -1.28
CA ILE A 62 15.25 6.24 -1.79
C ILE A 62 14.20 7.07 -1.05
N THR A 63 13.01 6.51 -0.82
CA THR A 63 11.93 7.18 -0.07
C THR A 63 12.36 7.50 1.37
N GLY A 64 13.00 6.55 2.06
CA GLY A 64 13.53 6.77 3.41
C GLY A 64 14.66 7.81 3.46
N MET A 65 15.55 7.82 2.46
CA MET A 65 16.60 8.84 2.35
C MET A 65 16.02 10.24 2.14
N ILE A 66 14.98 10.39 1.30
CA ILE A 66 14.31 11.68 1.07
C ILE A 66 13.62 12.16 2.34
N GLN A 67 12.96 11.27 3.08
CA GLN A 67 12.30 11.62 4.35
C GLN A 67 13.33 12.11 5.38
N SER A 68 14.44 11.37 5.55
CA SER A 68 15.51 11.68 6.50
C SER A 68 16.27 12.95 6.14
N ALA A 69 16.56 13.19 4.86
CA ALA A 69 17.28 14.38 4.41
C ALA A 69 16.39 15.65 4.35
N GLY A 70 15.07 15.50 4.28
CA GLY A 70 14.14 16.59 3.99
C GLY A 70 13.38 17.15 5.19
N SER A 71 12.76 16.29 6.00
CA SER A 71 11.70 16.69 6.96
C SER A 71 12.19 16.79 8.39
N ASP A 72 13.09 15.89 8.80
CA ASP A 72 13.56 15.76 10.17
C ASP A 72 15.08 15.92 10.16
N MET A 73 15.62 17.14 10.26
CA MET A 73 17.08 17.40 10.40
C MET A 73 17.70 16.77 11.68
N THR A 74 17.06 15.75 12.26
CA THR A 74 17.41 14.91 13.39
C THR A 74 16.84 13.51 13.12
N LEU A 75 17.60 12.45 13.39
CA LEU A 75 17.07 11.08 13.43
C LEU A 75 16.05 10.96 14.58
N ALA A 76 14.82 11.43 14.37
CA ALA A 76 13.74 11.19 15.30
C ALA A 76 13.27 9.74 15.16
N SER A 77 13.01 9.05 16.27
CA SER A 77 12.42 7.70 16.29
C SER A 77 11.04 7.59 15.59
N SER A 78 10.54 8.68 15.01
CA SER A 78 9.31 8.76 14.21
C SER A 78 9.50 8.72 12.69
N VAL A 79 10.73 8.56 12.15
CA VAL A 79 10.92 8.46 10.68
C VAL A 79 10.04 7.37 10.04
N ALA A 80 9.83 6.26 10.76
CA ALA A 80 8.92 5.19 10.33
C ALA A 80 7.46 5.36 10.80
N GLY A 81 7.22 6.17 11.85
CA GLY A 81 5.95 6.75 12.32
C GLY A 81 4.61 6.01 12.14
N GLY A 82 4.59 4.71 11.88
CA GLY A 82 3.41 4.01 11.38
C GLY A 82 3.10 4.18 9.88
N VAL A 83 3.91 4.91 9.10
CA VAL A 83 3.66 5.13 7.65
C VAL A 83 3.64 3.84 6.83
N GLY A 84 4.35 2.80 7.28
CA GLY A 84 4.27 1.47 6.67
C GLY A 84 2.92 0.79 6.92
N PHE A 85 2.33 0.96 8.10
CA PHE A 85 1.02 0.40 8.43
C PHE A 85 -0.09 1.07 7.61
N THR A 86 -0.03 2.40 7.49
CA THR A 86 -0.97 3.15 6.64
C THR A 86 -0.80 2.77 5.16
N ALA A 87 0.44 2.57 4.69
CA ALA A 87 0.71 2.13 3.32
C ALA A 87 0.10 0.76 2.99
N ILE A 88 0.06 -0.18 3.93
CA ILE A 88 -0.59 -1.50 3.73
C ILE A 88 -2.10 -1.31 3.51
N ILE A 89 -2.74 -0.46 4.32
CA ILE A 89 -4.17 -0.16 4.21
C ILE A 89 -4.49 0.48 2.86
N VAL A 90 -3.70 1.49 2.48
CA VAL A 90 -3.85 2.19 1.19
C VAL A 90 -3.67 1.24 0.02
N ALA A 91 -2.65 0.37 0.06
CA ALA A 91 -2.37 -0.59 -1.02
C ALA A 91 -3.51 -1.60 -1.21
N TRP A 92 -4.11 -2.07 -0.11
CA TRP A 92 -5.26 -2.97 -0.13
C TRP A 92 -6.51 -2.27 -0.67
N LEU A 93 -6.86 -1.11 -0.13
CA LEU A 93 -8.03 -0.34 -0.56
C LEU A 93 -7.95 0.04 -2.05
N ALA A 94 -6.74 0.31 -2.55
CA ALA A 94 -6.51 0.63 -3.94
C ALA A 94 -6.47 -0.59 -4.89
N ASN A 95 -6.65 -1.82 -4.40
CA ASN A 95 -6.55 -3.06 -5.20
C ASN A 95 -5.25 -3.13 -6.04
N LEU A 96 -4.11 -2.70 -5.48
CA LEU A 96 -2.82 -2.59 -6.18
C LEU A 96 -2.84 -1.73 -7.46
N ASN A 97 -3.89 -0.94 -7.70
CA ASN A 97 -3.97 -0.05 -8.85
C ASN A 97 -3.28 1.28 -8.53
N PRO A 98 -2.18 1.64 -9.23
CA PRO A 98 -1.39 2.82 -8.88
C PRO A 98 -2.14 4.16 -9.04
N VAL A 99 -3.20 4.22 -9.87
CA VAL A 99 -4.06 5.43 -9.94
C VAL A 99 -4.90 5.58 -8.67
N SER A 100 -5.48 4.47 -8.19
CA SER A 100 -6.30 4.47 -6.97
C SER A 100 -5.45 4.72 -5.73
N ILE A 101 -4.19 4.28 -5.71
CA ILE A 101 -3.23 4.54 -4.62
C ILE A 101 -3.03 6.05 -4.41
N LEU A 102 -2.96 6.84 -5.49
CA LEU A 102 -2.81 8.29 -5.39
C LEU A 102 -4.01 8.95 -4.70
N TRP A 103 -5.23 8.58 -5.08
CA TRP A 103 -6.44 9.13 -4.49
C TRP A 103 -6.60 8.73 -3.03
N VAL A 104 -6.38 7.45 -2.72
CA VAL A 104 -6.53 6.93 -1.34
C VAL A 104 -5.44 7.49 -0.42
N SER A 105 -4.19 7.55 -0.88
CA SER A 105 -3.09 8.11 -0.07
C SER A 105 -3.29 9.60 0.21
N PHE A 106 -3.86 10.36 -0.73
CA PHE A 106 -4.23 11.75 -0.51
C PHE A 106 -5.29 11.90 0.59
N LEU A 107 -6.38 11.12 0.55
CA LEU A 107 -7.42 11.15 1.58
C LEU A 107 -6.87 10.77 2.96
N PHE A 108 -6.02 9.75 3.03
CA PHE A 108 -5.38 9.34 4.29
C PHE A 108 -4.39 10.39 4.81
N SER A 109 -3.66 11.09 3.93
CA SER A 109 -2.77 12.19 4.32
C SER A 109 -3.56 13.37 4.91
N VAL A 110 -4.71 13.70 4.32
CA VAL A 110 -5.62 14.74 4.85
C VAL A 110 -6.16 14.34 6.22
N LEU A 111 -6.54 13.07 6.40
CA LEU A 111 -7.01 12.55 7.69
C LEU A 111 -5.93 12.65 8.78
N GLU A 112 -4.69 12.28 8.45
CA GLU A 112 -3.56 12.32 9.39
C GLU A 112 -3.22 13.77 9.78
N LYS A 113 -3.12 14.69 8.81
CA LYS A 113 -2.89 16.11 9.07
C LYS A 113 -4.06 16.73 9.84
N GLY A 114 -5.30 16.38 9.50
CA GLY A 114 -6.51 16.83 10.21
C GLY A 114 -6.51 16.41 11.68
N SER A 115 -6.13 15.16 11.97
CA SER A 115 -6.01 14.66 13.35
C SER A 115 -4.91 15.39 14.15
N SER A 116 -3.80 15.75 13.49
CA SER A 116 -2.72 16.53 14.12
C SER A 116 -3.18 17.97 14.46
N VAL A 117 -3.97 18.60 13.59
CA VAL A 117 -4.55 19.93 13.85
C VAL A 117 -5.60 19.88 14.98
N MET A 118 -6.44 18.85 15.00
CA MET A 118 -7.40 18.65 16.10
C MET A 118 -6.69 18.41 17.44
N GLN A 119 -5.57 17.69 17.44
CA GLN A 119 -4.73 17.56 18.63
C GLN A 119 -4.24 18.92 19.14
N SER A 120 -3.73 19.77 18.25
CA SER A 120 -3.20 21.08 18.64
C SER A 120 -4.27 22.06 19.15
N THR A 121 -5.52 21.91 18.70
CA THR A 121 -6.60 22.86 19.02
C THR A 121 -7.47 22.40 20.20
N TYR A 122 -7.72 21.09 20.31
CA TYR A 122 -8.66 20.49 21.27
C TYR A 122 -7.99 19.54 22.28
N GLY A 123 -6.67 19.37 22.24
CA GLY A 123 -5.94 18.47 23.15
C GLY A 123 -6.25 16.98 22.93
N VAL A 124 -6.88 16.63 21.80
CA VAL A 124 -7.24 15.25 21.45
C VAL A 124 -5.97 14.44 21.14
N SER A 125 -5.94 13.18 21.54
CA SER A 125 -4.78 12.30 21.35
C SER A 125 -4.47 12.02 19.87
N THR A 126 -3.20 11.98 19.48
CA THR A 126 -2.75 11.78 18.08
C THR A 126 -3.20 10.44 17.48
N TYR A 127 -3.62 9.50 18.31
CA TYR A 127 -4.03 8.15 17.89
C TYR A 127 -5.41 8.10 17.22
N SER A 128 -6.19 9.19 17.20
CA SER A 128 -7.51 9.23 16.57
C SER A 128 -7.48 8.86 15.08
N ALA A 129 -6.50 9.36 14.31
CA ALA A 129 -6.33 8.97 12.91
C ALA A 129 -6.04 7.47 12.77
N ALA A 130 -5.12 6.92 13.57
CA ALA A 130 -4.74 5.51 13.50
C ALA A 130 -5.92 4.58 13.80
N VAL A 131 -6.76 4.94 14.78
CA VAL A 131 -7.99 4.20 15.09
C VAL A 131 -8.97 4.22 13.91
N LEU A 132 -9.20 5.39 13.31
CA LEU A 132 -10.08 5.50 12.15
C LEU A 132 -9.56 4.69 10.95
N GLN A 133 -8.26 4.76 10.66
CA GLN A 133 -7.64 3.97 9.60
C GLN A 133 -7.79 2.46 9.85
N GLY A 134 -7.65 2.01 11.10
CA GLY A 134 -7.88 0.61 11.50
C GLY A 134 -9.34 0.18 11.33
N ILE A 135 -10.30 1.02 11.69
CA ILE A 135 -11.73 0.75 11.47
C ILE A 135 -12.02 0.65 9.98
N ILE A 136 -11.50 1.58 9.17
CA ILE A 136 -11.66 1.55 7.70
C ILE A 136 -11.14 0.23 7.13
N LEU A 137 -9.92 -0.16 7.52
CA LEU A 137 -9.34 -1.45 7.11
C LEU A 137 -10.23 -2.63 7.51
N PHE A 138 -10.72 -2.66 8.75
CA PHE A 138 -11.56 -3.75 9.25
C PHE A 138 -12.86 -3.88 8.48
N PHE A 139 -13.52 -2.76 8.17
CA PHE A 139 -14.74 -2.74 7.34
C PHE A 139 -14.48 -3.21 5.91
N ILE A 140 -13.37 -2.79 5.29
CA ILE A 140 -13.00 -3.23 3.94
C ILE A 140 -12.73 -4.72 3.92
N LEU A 141 -11.90 -5.22 4.84
CA LEU A 141 -11.58 -6.65 4.94
C LEU A 141 -12.84 -7.48 5.23
N GLY A 142 -13.71 -7.00 6.11
CA GLY A 142 -15.00 -7.65 6.40
C GLY A 142 -15.92 -7.71 5.18
N SER A 143 -15.98 -6.62 4.39
CA SER A 143 -16.77 -6.57 3.16
C SER A 143 -16.19 -7.47 2.06
N GLU A 144 -14.89 -7.43 1.81
CA GLU A 144 -14.19 -8.33 0.88
C GLU A 144 -14.38 -9.80 1.28
N PHE A 145 -14.24 -10.12 2.57
CA PHE A 145 -14.47 -11.47 3.07
C PHE A 145 -15.90 -11.95 2.79
N PHE A 146 -16.91 -11.10 3.04
CA PHE A 146 -18.30 -11.43 2.81
C PHE A 146 -18.66 -11.58 1.33
N ILE A 147 -18.02 -10.80 0.45
CA ILE A 147 -18.24 -10.86 -1.01
C ILE A 147 -17.52 -12.07 -1.61
N ARG A 148 -16.29 -12.36 -1.18
CA ARG A 148 -15.43 -13.40 -1.78
C ARG A 148 -15.73 -14.79 -1.22
N TYR A 149 -16.14 -14.92 0.04
CA TYR A 149 -16.63 -16.17 0.61
C TYR A 149 -18.16 -16.20 0.59
N ARG A 150 -18.74 -16.72 -0.51
CA ARG A 150 -20.14 -17.15 -0.52
C ARG A 150 -20.29 -18.26 0.51
N PHE A 151 -21.02 -18.00 1.59
CA PHE A 151 -21.37 -18.99 2.61
C PHE A 151 -22.05 -20.21 1.93
N ILE A 152 -21.27 -21.27 1.67
CA ILE A 152 -21.84 -22.56 1.28
C ILE A 152 -22.22 -23.26 2.57
N VAL A 153 -23.48 -23.06 2.99
CA VAL A 153 -24.09 -23.89 4.03
C VAL A 153 -24.18 -25.29 3.47
N ARG A 154 -23.21 -26.14 3.83
CA ARG A 154 -23.22 -27.56 3.49
C ARG A 154 -24.33 -28.22 4.32
N GLY A 155 -25.54 -28.20 3.81
CA GLY A 155 -26.67 -28.91 4.38
C GLY A 155 -26.31 -30.38 4.56
N LYS A 156 -26.45 -30.89 5.78
CA LYS A 156 -26.35 -32.32 6.07
C LYS A 156 -27.39 -33.05 5.21
N GLY A 157 -26.94 -33.67 4.12
CA GLY A 157 -27.72 -34.64 3.38
C GLY A 157 -28.06 -35.80 4.32
N GLY A 158 -29.35 -35.97 4.61
CA GLY A 158 -29.87 -37.08 5.38
C GLY A 158 -29.60 -38.39 4.64
N ALA A 159 -28.85 -39.27 5.30
CA ALA A 159 -28.85 -40.69 4.96
C ALA A 159 -30.09 -41.32 5.61
N ARG A 160 -31.07 -41.66 4.78
CA ARG A 160 -32.04 -42.73 5.02
C ARG A 160 -32.04 -43.61 3.78
#